data_AF-A0A1T3WDY2-F1
#
_entry.id   AF-A0A1T3WDY2-F1
#
_cell.length_a   1.000
_cell.length_b   1.000
_cell.length_c   1.000
_cell.angle_alpha   90.00
_cell.angle_beta   90.00
_cell.angle_gamma   90.00
#
_symmetry.space_group_name_H-M   'P 1'
#
loop_
_entity.id
_entity.type
_entity.pdbx_description
1 polymer ?
#
loop_
_entity_poly.entity_id
_entity_poly.type
_entity_poly.pdbx_seq_one_letter_code
_entity_poly.pdbx_strand_id
1 'polypeptide(L)' 'KDGYFEPNPQGAYSLNNITAVKDPDGSTVIQFGGSGAANLLPITEGWNYLVRLYRPRPEILDGSWTFPAARPV' A
#
# COMPACT_ATOMS: atom_id res chain seq x y z
N LYS A 1 -7.90 -13.52 -12.65
CA LYS A 1 -7.17 -13.94 -11.44
C LYS A 1 -8.16 -14.29 -10.36
N ASP A 2 -7.84 -15.31 -9.55
CA ASP A 2 -8.80 -15.92 -8.61
C ASP A 2 -9.06 -15.08 -7.35
N GLY A 3 -8.51 -13.86 -7.28
CA GLY A 3 -8.72 -12.92 -6.17
C GLY A 3 -7.87 -13.17 -4.93
N TYR A 4 -6.91 -14.10 -5.01
CA TYR A 4 -5.96 -14.40 -3.93
C TYR A 4 -4.63 -13.69 -4.11
N PHE A 5 -3.87 -13.60 -3.01
CA PHE A 5 -2.46 -13.22 -3.10
C PHE A 5 -1.65 -14.31 -3.81
N GLU A 6 -0.81 -13.88 -4.75
CA GLU A 6 0.09 -14.78 -5.46
C GLU A 6 1.44 -14.84 -4.72
N PRO A 7 1.94 -16.05 -4.39
CA PRO A 7 3.22 -16.20 -3.71
C PRO A 7 4.35 -15.45 -4.42
N ASN A 8 5.20 -14.77 -3.65
CA ASN A 8 6.38 -14.08 -4.17
C ASN A 8 7.63 -14.35 -3.31
N PRO A 9 8.85 -14.23 -3.89
CA PRO A 9 10.10 -14.51 -3.17
C PRO A 9 10.30 -13.67 -1.90
N GLN A 10 9.72 -12.48 -1.85
CA GLN A 10 9.80 -11.57 -0.71
C GLN A 10 8.81 -11.93 0.41
N GLY A 11 7.85 -12.82 0.18
CA GLY A 11 6.78 -13.13 1.13
C GLY A 11 5.96 -11.91 1.54
N ALA A 12 5.90 -10.87 0.70
CA ALA A 12 5.33 -9.57 1.01
C ALA A 12 3.98 -9.39 0.32
N TYR A 13 2.93 -9.10 1.09
CA TYR A 13 1.54 -9.00 0.60
C TYR A 13 0.77 -7.80 1.15
N SER A 14 1.28 -7.17 2.22
CA SER A 14 0.64 -6.02 2.85
C SER A 14 1.64 -5.21 3.65
N LEU A 15 1.38 -3.91 3.78
CA LEU A 15 2.01 -3.02 4.74
C LEU A 15 0.94 -2.44 5.65
N ASN A 16 1.31 -2.10 6.88
CA ASN A 16 0.43 -1.42 7.82
C ASN A 16 1.23 -0.40 8.65
N ASN A 17 0.54 0.29 9.56
CA ASN A 17 1.15 1.35 10.37
C ASN A 17 2.22 0.86 11.36
N ILE A 18 2.34 -0.45 11.59
CA ILE A 18 3.34 -1.08 12.47
C ILE A 18 4.55 -1.54 11.64
N THR A 19 4.33 -2.10 10.46
CA THR A 19 5.40 -2.70 9.63
C THR A 19 6.02 -1.76 8.62
N ALA A 20 5.33 -0.68 8.24
CA ALA A 20 5.85 0.28 7.28
C ALA A 20 6.95 1.16 7.87
N VAL A 21 8.02 1.37 7.09
CA VAL A 21 9.08 2.32 7.39
C VAL A 21 8.60 3.73 7.09
N LYS A 22 8.81 4.66 8.03
CA LYS A 22 8.40 6.06 7.90
C LYS A 22 9.56 6.92 7.41
N ASP A 23 9.24 7.89 6.57
CA ASP A 23 10.16 8.95 6.18
C ASP A 23 10.35 9.96 7.33
N PRO A 24 11.39 10.83 7.29
CA PRO A 24 11.65 11.81 8.35
C PRO A 24 10.50 12.78 8.62
N ASP A 25 9.64 13.04 7.64
CA ASP A 25 8.44 13.88 7.76
C ASP A 25 7.22 13.12 8.32
N GLY A 26 7.40 11.84 8.66
CA GLY A 26 6.36 10.95 9.18
C GLY A 26 5.48 10.31 8.11
N SER A 27 5.68 10.65 6.83
CA SER A 27 4.99 10.03 5.70
C SER A 27 5.45 8.59 5.47
N THR A 28 4.75 7.89 4.58
CA THR A 28 5.06 6.52 4.20
C THR A 28 4.91 6.41 2.70
N VAL A 29 6.03 6.32 1.99
CA VAL A 29 6.04 5.96 0.57
C VAL A 29 5.94 4.45 0.44
N ILE A 30 5.03 3.97 -0.41
CA ILE A 30 4.89 2.56 -0.77
C ILE A 30 5.22 2.42 -2.25
N GLN A 31 6.12 1.50 -2.58
CA GLN A 31 6.45 1.18 -3.96
C GLN A 31 5.77 -0.13 -4.37
N PHE A 32 4.96 -0.05 -5.43
CA PHE A 32 4.34 -1.20 -6.05
C PHE A 32 5.22 -1.69 -7.21
N GLY A 33 5.86 -2.85 -7.05
CA GLY A 33 6.85 -3.37 -8.00
C GLY A 33 8.23 -2.69 -7.93
N GLY A 34 9.09 -3.01 -8.89
CA GLY A 34 10.48 -2.55 -8.94
C GLY A 34 11.38 -3.20 -7.88
N SER A 35 12.40 -2.47 -7.40
CA SER A 35 13.39 -2.98 -6.45
C SER A 35 13.97 -1.86 -5.57
N GLY A 36 14.43 -2.22 -4.37
CA GLY A 36 15.28 -1.35 -3.53
C GLY A 36 14.55 -0.42 -2.56
N ALA A 37 13.21 -0.34 -2.60
CA ALA A 37 12.45 0.42 -1.62
C ALA A 37 12.27 -0.33 -0.29
N ALA A 38 12.28 0.40 0.83
CA ALA A 38 12.03 -0.16 2.16
C ALA A 38 10.60 -0.72 2.31
N ASN A 39 9.63 -0.07 1.67
CA ASN A 39 8.21 -0.41 1.68
C ASN A 39 7.78 -0.93 0.29
N LEU A 40 8.33 -2.07 -0.12
CA LEU A 40 8.03 -2.64 -1.43
C LEU A 40 6.96 -3.72 -1.36
N LEU A 41 5.93 -3.60 -2.19
CA LEU A 41 4.95 -4.65 -2.45
C LEU A 41 5.14 -5.16 -3.88
N PRO A 42 5.50 -6.43 -4.08
CA PRO A 42 5.55 -7.02 -5.42
C PRO A 42 4.18 -6.97 -6.08
N ILE A 43 4.18 -6.68 -7.38
CA ILE A 43 2.96 -6.65 -8.20
C ILE A 43 3.02 -7.73 -9.27
N THR A 44 1.86 -8.04 -9.81
CA THR A 44 1.65 -9.04 -10.85
C THR A 44 0.83 -8.41 -11.96
N GLU A 45 0.82 -9.00 -13.16
CA GLU A 45 0.04 -8.44 -14.28
C GLU A 45 -1.45 -8.32 -13.90
N GLY A 46 -2.07 -7.17 -14.20
CA GLY A 46 -3.48 -6.91 -13.87
C GLY A 46 -3.79 -6.80 -12.37
N TRP A 47 -2.80 -6.49 -11.54
CA TRP A 47 -2.98 -6.30 -10.09
C TRP A 47 -3.97 -5.17 -9.76
N ASN A 48 -4.53 -5.26 -8.55
CA ASN A 48 -5.20 -4.18 -7.87
C ASN A 48 -4.70 -4.08 -6.43
N TYR A 49 -5.13 -3.03 -5.72
CA TYR A 49 -4.87 -2.89 -4.29
C TYR A 49 -6.11 -2.40 -3.58
N LEU A 50 -6.11 -2.60 -2.26
CA LEU A 50 -7.13 -2.09 -1.37
C LEU A 50 -6.45 -1.44 -0.17
N VAL A 51 -7.11 -0.44 0.40
CA VAL A 51 -6.67 0.21 1.63
C VAL A 51 -7.71 -0.10 2.71
N ARG A 52 -7.26 -0.64 3.85
CA ARG A 52 -8.11 -0.89 5.02
C ARG A 52 -7.81 0.15 6.08
N LEU A 53 -8.82 0.93 6.44
CA LEU A 53 -8.75 1.91 7.52
C LEU A 53 -9.56 1.38 8.69
N TYR A 54 -8.89 1.09 9.80
CA TYR A 54 -9.55 0.68 11.04
C TYR A 54 -9.91 1.92 11.84
N ARG A 55 -11.21 2.10 12.13
CA ARG A 55 -11.75 3.31 12.79
C ARG A 55 -11.34 4.60 12.06
N PRO A 56 -11.77 4.79 10.80
CA PRO A 56 -11.45 5.98 10.04
C PRO A 56 -11.97 7.23 10.77
N ARG A 57 -11.22 8.34 10.65
CA ARG A 57 -11.66 9.65 11.14
C ARG A 57 -12.82 10.19 10.27
N PRO A 58 -13.63 11.14 10.76
CA PRO A 58 -14.77 11.68 10.03
C PRO A 58 -14.45 12.17 8.62
N GLU A 59 -13.27 12.75 8.40
CA GLU A 59 -12.85 13.33 7.12
C GLU A 59 -12.75 12.30 5.99
N ILE A 60 -12.50 11.04 6.34
CA ILE A 60 -12.51 9.92 5.40
C ILE A 60 -13.94 9.50 5.05
N LEU A 61 -14.86 9.59 6.02
CA LEU A 61 -16.25 9.18 5.88
C LEU A 61 -17.09 10.23 5.15
N ASP A 62 -16.82 11.51 5.40
CA ASP A 62 -17.47 12.64 4.74
C ASP A 62 -16.84 13.00 3.38
N GLY A 63 -15.68 12.42 3.07
CA GLY A 63 -14.99 12.56 1.79
C GLY A 63 -14.18 13.85 1.64
N SER A 64 -14.06 14.68 2.68
CA SER A 64 -13.16 15.83 2.70
C SER A 64 -11.68 15.44 2.60
N TRP A 65 -11.36 14.18 2.92
CA TRP A 65 -10.08 13.57 2.63
C TRP A 65 -10.23 12.23 1.89
N THR A 66 -9.39 12.02 0.88
CA THR A 66 -9.32 10.76 0.12
C THR A 66 -7.91 10.20 0.14
N PHE A 67 -7.79 8.86 0.20
CA PHE A 67 -6.50 8.20 0.12
C PHE A 67 -5.79 8.52 -1.22
N PRO A 68 -4.49 8.86 -1.21
CA PRO A 68 -3.77 9.18 -2.45
C PRO A 68 -3.73 7.99 -3.42
N ALA A 69 -4.06 8.25 -4.69
CA ALA A 69 -3.94 7.22 -5.72
C ALA A 69 -2.46 6.88 -6.01
N ALA A 70 -2.18 5.60 -6.26
CA ALA A 70 -0.89 5.17 -6.76
C ALA A 70 -0.60 5.82 -8.12
N ARG A 71 0.67 6.19 -8.35
CA ARG A 71 1.11 6.84 -9.59
C ARG A 71 2.15 5.96 -10.28
N PRO A 72 2.15 5.90 -11.63
CA PRO A 72 3.27 5.34 -12.37
C PRO A 72 4.59 6.03 -12.00
N VAL A 73 5.67 5.25 -12.03
CA VAL A 73 7.05 5.75 -11.87
C VAL A 73 7.65 6.03 -13.23
#